data_AF-A0A8S4BSW7-F1
#
_entry.id   AF-A0A8S4BSW7-F1
#
_cell.length_a   1.000
_cell.length_b   1.000
_cell.length_c   1.000
_cell.angle_alpha   90.00
_cell.angle_beta   90.00
_cell.angle_gamma   90.00
#
_symmetry.space_group_name_H-M   'P 1'
#
loop_
_entity.id
_entity.type
_entity.pdbx_description
1 polymer ?
#
loop_
_entity_poly.entity_id
_entity_poly.type
_entity_poly.pdbx_seq_one_letter_code
_entity_poly.pdbx_strand_id
1 'polypeptide(L)'
;EISRLAAQLRRLYGSNRKSRRPFHLFLTELRAGGRLHRECVRMNDGFLNYTMEITEESCLDLFPPETVVYLTPDAEEVLDILLTFSETGSWIRALEAGVPPGKGYVVSAGGRELLTDAQMDGRS
;
A
#
# COMPACT_ATOMS: atom_id res chain seq x y z
N GLU A 1 24.13 -9.77 0.52
CA GLU A 1 22.66 -9.79 0.72
C GLU A 1 22.03 -8.40 0.66
N ILE A 2 22.41 -7.46 1.54
CA ILE A 2 21.87 -6.08 1.56
C ILE A 2 21.97 -5.34 0.22
N SER A 3 23.08 -5.48 -0.51
CA SER A 3 23.23 -4.89 -1.86
C SER A 3 22.23 -5.46 -2.87
N ARG A 4 21.83 -6.74 -2.72
CA ARG A 4 20.80 -7.36 -3.57
C ARG A 4 19.43 -6.77 -3.27
N LEU A 5 19.11 -6.58 -1.99
CA LEU A 5 17.88 -5.93 -1.54
C LEU A 5 17.82 -4.46 -2.02
N ALA A 6 18.89 -3.69 -1.84
CA ALA A 6 18.97 -2.31 -2.34
C ALA A 6 18.75 -2.24 -3.87
N ALA A 7 19.30 -3.19 -4.62
CA ALA A 7 19.06 -3.29 -6.06
C ALA A 7 17.62 -3.72 -6.41
N GLN A 8 16.99 -4.57 -5.59
CA GLN A 8 15.57 -4.94 -5.75
C GLN A 8 14.66 -3.73 -5.53
N LEU A 9 14.89 -2.93 -4.48
CA LEU A 9 14.15 -1.69 -4.21
C LEU A 9 14.25 -0.70 -5.38
N ARG A 10 15.43 -0.54 -5.98
CA ARG A 10 15.60 0.28 -7.18
C ARG A 10 14.75 -0.20 -8.34
N ARG A 11 14.71 -1.51 -8.59
CA ARG A 11 13.90 -2.10 -9.67
C ARG A 11 12.41 -1.97 -9.40
N LEU A 12 11.98 -2.20 -8.16
CA LEU A 12 10.58 -2.01 -7.71
C LEU A 12 10.12 -0.59 -8.01
N TYR A 13 10.88 0.41 -7.54
CA TYR A 13 10.54 1.82 -7.76
C TYR A 13 10.52 2.20 -9.24
N GLY A 14 11.54 1.77 -10.01
CA GLY A 14 11.59 2.01 -11.44
C GLY A 14 10.43 1.38 -12.21
N SER A 15 9.99 0.19 -11.80
CA SER A 15 8.82 -0.49 -12.37
C SER A 15 7.53 0.25 -12.03
N ASN A 16 7.35 0.61 -10.76
CA ASN A 16 6.17 1.35 -10.30
C ASN A 16 6.01 2.69 -11.02
N ARG A 17 7.09 3.47 -11.16
CA ARG A 17 7.09 4.75 -11.88
C ARG A 17 6.68 4.61 -13.35
N LYS A 18 6.98 3.47 -13.98
CA LYS A 18 6.62 3.17 -15.38
C LYS A 18 5.23 2.53 -15.52
N SER A 19 4.57 2.15 -14.42
CA SER A 19 3.23 1.57 -14.45
C SER A 19 2.21 2.57 -14.98
N ARG A 20 1.18 2.07 -15.69
CA ARG A 20 0.04 2.89 -16.12
C ARG A 20 -0.74 3.47 -14.93
N ARG A 21 -0.66 2.80 -13.78
CA ARG A 21 -1.26 3.19 -12.50
C ARG A 21 -0.22 2.97 -11.40
N PRO A 22 0.65 3.96 -11.12
CA PRO A 22 1.66 3.83 -10.08
C PRO A 22 1.01 3.77 -8.70
N PHE A 23 1.53 2.90 -7.83
CA PHE A 23 1.18 2.85 -6.42
C PHE A 23 1.93 3.94 -5.63
N HIS A 24 1.33 4.39 -4.53
CA HIS A 24 2.05 5.14 -3.52
C HIS A 24 2.83 4.15 -2.64
N LEU A 25 4.16 4.17 -2.76
CA LEU A 25 5.02 3.18 -2.11
C LEU A 25 5.43 3.67 -0.71
N PHE A 26 5.42 2.75 0.26
CA PHE A 26 5.97 2.93 1.60
C PHE A 26 7.13 1.96 1.81
N LEU A 27 8.25 2.46 2.32
CA LEU A 27 9.33 1.67 2.91
C LEU A 27 9.31 1.91 4.41
N THR A 28 8.63 1.01 5.12
CA THR A 28 8.47 1.03 6.57
C THR A 28 9.67 0.38 7.28
N GLU A 29 9.85 0.70 8.57
CA GLU A 29 10.94 0.20 9.41
C GLU A 29 12.35 0.43 8.81
N LEU A 30 12.49 1.40 7.90
CA LEU A 30 13.76 1.74 7.28
C LEU A 30 14.45 2.86 8.07
N ARG A 31 15.24 2.46 9.06
CA ARG A 31 15.99 3.38 9.90
C ARG A 31 16.95 4.27 9.11
N ALA A 32 16.83 5.59 9.29
CA ALA A 32 17.74 6.57 8.72
C ALA A 32 19.17 6.32 9.22
N GLY A 33 20.12 6.31 8.29
CA GLY A 33 21.52 5.95 8.58
C GLY A 33 21.73 4.47 8.93
N GLY A 34 20.71 3.61 8.91
CA GLY A 34 20.84 2.16 9.07
C GLY A 34 21.61 1.50 7.92
N ARG A 35 21.96 0.21 8.07
CA ARG A 35 22.76 -0.52 7.06
C ARG A 35 22.11 -0.53 5.68
N LEU A 36 20.81 -0.84 5.61
CA LEU A 36 20.06 -0.87 4.35
C LEU A 36 19.88 0.54 3.76
N HIS A 37 19.56 1.54 4.60
CA HIS A 37 19.43 2.93 4.15
C HIS A 37 20.72 3.44 3.52
N ARG A 38 21.87 3.27 4.18
CA ARG A 38 23.18 3.68 3.64
C ARG A 38 23.49 2.96 2.34
N GLU A 39 23.16 1.68 2.22
CA GLU A 39 23.37 0.95 0.97
C GLU A 39 22.46 1.46 -0.15
N CYS A 40 21.20 1.79 0.13
CA CYS A 40 20.30 2.37 -0.84
C CYS A 40 20.80 3.72 -1.35
N VAL A 41 21.25 4.60 -0.45
CA VAL A 41 21.87 5.89 -0.83
C VAL A 41 23.13 5.68 -1.67
N ARG A 42 23.97 4.70 -1.32
CA ARG A 42 25.22 4.40 -2.04
C ARG A 42 25.00 3.83 -3.44
N MET A 43 23.97 2.99 -3.61
CA MET A 43 23.77 2.21 -4.85
C MET A 43 22.73 2.81 -5.79
N ASN A 44 21.83 3.64 -5.28
CA ASN A 44 20.67 4.12 -6.01
C ASN A 44 20.73 5.65 -6.09
N ASP A 45 21.23 6.17 -7.22
CA ASP A 45 21.34 7.60 -7.44
C ASP A 45 19.99 8.30 -7.26
N GLY A 46 19.98 9.34 -6.44
CA GLY A 46 18.76 10.08 -6.11
C GLY A 46 17.75 9.32 -5.26
N PHE A 47 18.16 8.28 -4.52
CA PHE A 47 17.29 7.53 -3.60
C PHE A 47 16.47 8.43 -2.67
N LEU A 48 17.10 9.48 -2.11
CA LEU A 48 16.44 10.46 -1.24
C LEU A 48 15.37 11.31 -1.95
N ASN A 49 15.40 11.34 -3.28
CA ASN A 49 14.45 12.07 -4.12
C ASN A 49 13.41 11.14 -4.75
N TYR A 50 13.38 9.86 -4.35
CA TYR A 50 12.35 8.95 -4.81
C TYR A 50 11.00 9.39 -4.24
N THR A 51 9.99 9.50 -5.11
CA THR A 51 8.59 9.73 -4.72
C THR A 51 8.01 8.46 -4.09
N MET A 52 8.33 8.24 -2.82
CA MET A 52 7.87 7.17 -1.93
C MET A 52 7.99 7.67 -0.49
N GLU A 53 7.20 7.11 0.41
CA GLU A 53 7.32 7.39 1.85
C GLU A 53 8.36 6.45 2.46
N ILE A 54 9.27 7.02 3.25
CA ILE A 54 10.27 6.26 4.00
C ILE A 54 10.09 6.60 5.47
N THR A 55 9.88 5.58 6.30
CA THR A 55 9.62 5.75 7.73
C THR A 55 10.27 4.65 8.54
N GLU A 56 10.56 4.95 9.80
CA GLU A 56 11.04 3.98 10.79
C GLU A 56 9.89 3.25 11.50
N GLU A 57 8.65 3.73 11.34
CA GLU A 57 7.44 3.13 11.92
C GLU A 57 7.07 1.83 11.21
N SER A 58 6.36 0.95 11.92
CA SER A 58 5.82 -0.28 11.32
C SER A 58 4.62 0.03 10.44
N CYS A 59 4.41 -0.80 9.42
CA CYS A 59 3.18 -0.70 8.61
C CYS A 59 1.89 -0.87 9.44
N LEU A 60 1.96 -1.60 10.56
CA LEU A 60 0.82 -1.79 11.46
C LEU A 60 0.55 -0.58 12.36
N ASP A 61 1.52 0.32 12.52
CA ASP A 61 1.33 1.59 13.23
C ASP A 61 0.74 2.67 12.30
N LEU A 62 1.05 2.58 11.00
CA LEU A 62 0.63 3.53 9.97
C LEU A 62 -0.76 3.25 9.41
N PHE A 63 -1.16 1.98 9.36
CA PHE A 63 -2.41 1.53 8.75
C PHE A 63 -3.19 0.65 9.71
N PRO A 64 -4.53 0.79 9.77
CA PRO A 64 -5.37 -0.12 10.55
C PRO A 64 -5.11 -1.58 10.13
N PRO A 65 -4.85 -2.51 11.07
CA PRO A 65 -4.48 -3.89 10.75
C PRO A 65 -5.47 -4.61 9.83
N GLU A 66 -6.76 -4.26 9.92
CA GLU A 66 -7.84 -4.83 9.11
C GLU A 66 -7.72 -4.47 7.62
N THR A 67 -6.88 -3.49 7.29
CA THR A 67 -6.62 -3.03 5.91
C THR A 67 -5.29 -3.54 5.35
N VAL A 68 -4.47 -4.21 6.17
CA VAL A 68 -3.14 -4.69 5.79
C VAL A 68 -3.21 -6.16 5.39
N VAL A 69 -2.84 -6.47 4.14
CA VAL A 69 -2.74 -7.84 3.63
C VAL A 69 -1.26 -8.17 3.39
N TYR A 70 -0.76 -9.20 4.07
CA TYR A 70 0.60 -9.68 3.87
C TYR A 70 0.69 -10.71 2.74
N LEU A 71 1.59 -10.45 1.80
CA LEU A 71 1.91 -11.39 0.72
C LEU A 71 3.03 -12.31 1.18
N THR A 72 2.73 -13.59 1.37
CA THR A 72 3.69 -14.64 1.73
C THR A 72 3.47 -15.86 0.82
N PRO A 73 4.52 -16.57 0.38
CA PRO A 73 4.38 -17.76 -0.48
C PRO A 73 3.53 -18.88 0.15
N ASP A 74 3.44 -18.91 1.47
CA ASP A 74 2.67 -19.93 2.22
C ASP A 74 1.19 -19.56 2.41
N ALA A 75 0.74 -18.42 1.89
CA ALA A 75 -0.66 -18.00 2.03
C ALA A 75 -1.52 -18.63 0.92
N GLU A 76 -2.48 -19.47 1.33
CA GLU A 76 -3.35 -20.25 0.43
C GLU A 76 -4.26 -19.35 -0.45
N GLU A 77 -4.63 -18.15 0.03
CA GLU A 77 -5.75 -17.37 -0.51
C GLU A 77 -5.33 -16.12 -1.32
N VAL A 78 -4.03 -15.85 -1.47
CA VAL A 78 -3.52 -14.54 -1.90
C VAL A 78 -3.64 -14.28 -3.41
N LEU A 79 -3.59 -15.33 -4.24
CA LEU A 79 -3.55 -15.16 -5.69
C LEU A 79 -4.88 -14.62 -6.24
N ASP A 80 -6.01 -15.14 -5.77
CA ASP A 80 -7.33 -14.78 -6.27
C ASP A 80 -7.75 -13.36 -5.86
N ILE A 81 -7.35 -12.94 -4.66
CA ILE A 81 -7.55 -11.58 -4.16
C ILE A 81 -6.80 -10.57 -5.05
N LEU A 82 -5.51 -10.81 -5.31
CA LEU A 82 -4.70 -9.88 -6.08
C LEU A 82 -5.10 -9.81 -7.55
N LEU A 83 -5.47 -10.94 -8.16
CA LEU A 83 -6.02 -10.97 -9.53
C LEU A 83 -7.30 -10.14 -9.62
N THR A 84 -8.23 -10.37 -8.69
CA THR A 84 -9.50 -9.64 -8.65
C THR A 84 -9.28 -8.14 -8.42
N PHE A 85 -8.33 -7.73 -7.59
CA PHE A 85 -7.99 -6.31 -7.43
C PHE A 85 -7.39 -5.72 -8.71
N SER A 86 -6.46 -6.44 -9.36
CA SER A 86 -5.83 -5.99 -10.60
C SER A 86 -6.86 -5.75 -11.71
N GLU A 87 -7.90 -6.59 -11.77
CA GLU A 87 -8.96 -6.48 -12.78
C GLU A 87 -10.00 -5.41 -12.45
N THR A 88 -10.43 -5.35 -11.18
CA THR A 88 -11.59 -4.52 -10.78
C THR A 88 -11.19 -3.16 -10.21
N GLY A 89 -9.95 -3.01 -9.75
CA GLY A 89 -9.50 -1.86 -8.97
C GLY A 89 -10.20 -1.70 -7.61
N SER A 90 -10.93 -2.71 -7.15
CA SER A 90 -11.75 -2.65 -5.93
C SER A 90 -11.27 -3.65 -4.90
N TRP A 91 -10.75 -3.15 -3.77
CA TRP A 91 -10.37 -3.99 -2.63
C TRP A 91 -11.56 -4.71 -2.00
N ILE A 92 -12.76 -4.12 -2.06
CA ILE A 92 -13.98 -4.77 -1.58
C ILE A 92 -14.22 -6.06 -2.37
N ARG A 93 -14.21 -5.99 -3.70
CA ARG A 93 -14.45 -7.17 -4.56
C ARG A 93 -13.31 -8.18 -4.47
N ALA A 94 -12.08 -7.69 -4.31
CA ALA A 94 -10.91 -8.54 -4.15
C ALA A 94 -10.96 -9.39 -2.88
N LEU A 95 -11.28 -8.76 -1.74
CA LEU A 95 -11.39 -9.46 -0.46
C LEU A 95 -12.61 -10.39 -0.43
N GLU A 96 -13.72 -10.00 -1.03
CA GLU A 96 -14.89 -10.88 -1.22
C GLU A 96 -14.56 -12.13 -2.04
N ALA A 97 -13.67 -12.02 -3.04
CA ALA A 97 -13.33 -13.12 -3.94
C ALA A 97 -12.43 -14.18 -3.30
N GLY A 98 -11.53 -13.81 -2.39
CA GLY A 98 -10.57 -14.73 -1.79
C GLY A 98 -10.65 -14.89 -0.28
N VAL A 99 -11.56 -14.22 0.42
CA VAL A 99 -11.76 -14.42 1.86
C VAL A 99 -13.21 -14.84 2.15
N PRO A 100 -13.45 -16.08 2.63
CA PRO A 100 -14.80 -16.58 2.91
C PRO A 100 -15.59 -15.69 3.89
N PRO A 101 -16.91 -15.53 3.69
CA PRO A 101 -17.74 -14.78 4.63
C PRO A 101 -17.61 -15.33 6.05
N GLY A 102 -17.30 -14.47 7.02
CA GLY A 102 -17.18 -14.85 8.44
C GLY A 102 -15.77 -15.20 8.93
N LYS A 103 -14.74 -15.18 8.07
CA LYS A 103 -13.33 -15.19 8.48
C LYS A 103 -12.73 -13.79 8.40
N GLY A 104 -12.93 -12.99 9.46
CA GLY A 104 -11.94 -11.98 9.87
C GLY A 104 -11.75 -10.70 9.05
N TYR A 105 -12.75 -10.22 8.30
CA TYR A 105 -12.73 -8.85 7.81
C TYR A 105 -14.12 -8.23 7.87
N VAL A 106 -14.21 -6.98 8.35
CA VAL A 106 -15.44 -6.17 8.34
C VAL A 106 -15.22 -5.06 7.33
N VAL A 107 -15.89 -5.14 6.19
CA VAL A 107 -15.94 -4.03 5.23
C VAL A 107 -16.89 -2.98 5.80
N SER A 108 -16.36 -1.88 6.32
CA SER A 108 -17.19 -0.72 6.66
C SER A 108 -17.66 -0.07 5.36
N ALA A 109 -18.90 -0.34 4.98
CA ALA A 109 -19.59 0.39 3.92
C ALA A 109 -19.93 1.79 4.42
N GLY A 110 -18.96 2.71 4.37
CA GLY A 110 -19.19 4.06 4.87
C GLY A 110 -18.11 5.03 4.46
N GLY A 111 -18.35 5.80 3.40
CA GLY A 111 -17.53 6.97 3.13
C GLY A 111 -17.57 7.54 1.71
N ARG A 112 -18.76 7.72 1.11
CA ARG A 112 -19.05 8.76 0.11
C ARG A 112 -20.54 8.77 -0.26
N GLU A 113 -21.38 9.19 0.69
CA GLU A 113 -22.58 9.92 0.32
C GLU A 113 -22.24 11.41 0.37
N LEU A 114 -22.24 12.01 -0.80
CA LEU A 114 -22.17 13.44 -1.01
C LEU A 114 -23.49 14.05 -0.50
N LEU A 115 -23.49 14.59 0.72
CA LEU A 115 -24.52 15.56 1.13
C LEU A 115 -24.08 16.95 0.67
N THR A 116 -24.25 17.22 -0.62
CA THR A 116 -24.58 18.55 -1.10
C THR A 116 -26.09 18.67 -1.05
N ASP A 117 -26.63 19.34 -0.03
CA ASP A 117 -27.82 20.21 -0.11
C ASP A 117 -28.23 20.66 1.30
N ALA A 118 -27.78 21.86 1.69
CA ALA A 118 -28.43 22.70 2.70
C ALA A 118 -27.91 24.14 2.60
N GLN A 119 -28.09 24.77 1.43
CA GLN A 119 -28.29 26.21 1.37
C GLN A 119 -29.78 26.39 1.13
N MET A 120 -30.52 26.74 2.17
CA MET A 120 -31.87 27.32 2.20
C MET A 120 -32.34 27.24 3.66
N ASP A 121 -32.09 28.27 4.47
CA ASP A 121 -33.21 28.95 5.13
C ASP A 121 -32.82 30.34 5.62
N GLY A 122 -33.69 31.29 5.32
CA GLY A 122 -33.53 32.69 5.66
C GLY A 122 -33.73 32.92 7.16
N ARG A 123 -33.11 33.99 7.64
CA ARG A 123 -33.62 34.71 8.81
C ARG A 123 -34.05 36.09 8.34
N SER A 124 -35.35 36.32 8.53
CA SER A 124 -35.98 37.64 8.64
C SER A 124 -35.28 38.52 9.67
#